data_AF-B9T6P8-F1
#
_entry.id   AF-B9T6P8-F1
#
_cell.length_a   1.000
_cell.length_b   1.000
_cell.length_c   1.000
_cell.angle_alpha   90.00
_cell.angle_beta   90.00
_cell.angle_gamma   90.00
#
_symmetry.space_group_name_H-M   'P 1'
#
loop_
_entity.id
_entity.type
_entity.pdbx_description
1 polymer ?
#
loop_
_entity_poly.entity_id
_entity_poly.type
_entity_poly.pdbx_seq_one_letter_code
_entity_poly.pdbx_strand_id
1 'polypeptide(L)'
;MATEYLELPLIPPSLQPGNHKFTNGVNFASGGAGALVGTYQGMVIDLNSQLSYFKNLEKQLKQKLGSTKTKALYSKAIYIFSIGSNDYAEPFLTTPLYFSTTPENSTLGWLLAT
;
A
#
# COMPACT_ATOMS: atom_id res chain seq x y z
N MET A 1 -1.36 -6.69 -12.25
CA MET A 1 -2.19 -7.85 -11.85
C MET A 1 -3.69 -7.58 -11.93
N ALA A 2 -4.37 -6.90 -10.99
CA ALA A 2 -5.85 -6.81 -11.04
C ALA A 2 -6.43 -6.15 -12.31
N THR A 3 -5.76 -5.14 -12.86
CA THR A 3 -6.20 -4.44 -14.09
C THR A 3 -6.03 -5.27 -15.35
N GLU A 4 -5.04 -6.16 -15.41
CA GLU A 4 -4.77 -7.01 -16.58
C GLU A 4 -5.83 -8.10 -16.74
N TYR A 5 -6.31 -8.68 -15.63
CA TYR A 5 -7.38 -9.69 -15.64
C TYR A 5 -8.76 -9.11 -15.99
N LEU A 6 -8.96 -7.81 -15.81
CA LEU A 6 -10.24 -7.14 -16.04
C LEU A 6 -10.24 -6.30 -17.33
N GLU A 7 -9.16 -6.37 -18.12
CA GLU A 7 -8.92 -5.52 -19.31
C GLU A 7 -9.15 -4.01 -19.03
N LEU A 8 -8.90 -3.60 -17.79
CA LEU A 8 -9.10 -2.21 -17.38
C LEU A 8 -7.86 -1.38 -17.74
N PRO A 9 -8.07 -0.11 -18.15
CA PRO A 9 -6.95 0.81 -18.32
C PRO A 9 -6.18 0.95 -17.00
N LEU A 10 -4.89 1.26 -17.11
CA LEU A 10 -4.03 1.47 -15.94
C LEU A 10 -4.65 2.52 -15.02
N ILE A 11 -4.88 2.14 -13.76
CA ILE A 11 -5.47 3.02 -12.76
C ILE A 11 -4.40 3.98 -12.25
N PRO A 12 -4.57 5.31 -12.39
CA PRO A 12 -3.56 6.29 -12.02
C PRO A 12 -3.37 6.37 -10.49
N PRO A 13 -2.14 6.62 -9.99
CA PRO A 13 -1.91 6.85 -8.58
C PRO A 13 -2.52 8.19 -8.12
N SER A 14 -3.02 8.26 -6.88
CA SER A 14 -3.72 9.44 -6.36
C SER A 14 -2.85 10.69 -6.25
N LEU A 15 -1.53 10.50 -6.18
CA LEU A 15 -0.53 11.57 -6.11
C LEU A 15 0.14 11.85 -7.47
N GLN A 16 -0.43 11.35 -8.57
CA GLN A 16 0.11 11.62 -9.91
C GLN A 16 0.08 13.14 -10.20
N PRO A 17 1.22 13.76 -10.58
CA PRO A 17 1.25 15.19 -10.92
C PRO A 17 0.36 15.51 -12.12
N GLY A 18 -0.31 16.66 -12.11
CA GLY A 18 -1.13 17.16 -13.21
C GLY A 18 -2.64 16.97 -13.02
N ASN A 19 -3.42 17.31 -14.06
CA ASN A 19 -4.88 17.24 -14.04
C ASN A 19 -5.38 15.87 -14.47
N HIS A 20 -5.72 15.00 -13.51
CA HIS A 20 -6.23 13.66 -13.78
C HIS A 20 -7.74 13.54 -13.59
N LYS A 21 -8.38 12.74 -14.44
CA LYS A 21 -9.81 12.38 -14.30
C LYS A 21 -9.94 11.10 -13.49
N PHE A 22 -10.10 11.22 -12.18
CA PHE A 22 -10.27 10.08 -11.27
C PHE A 22 -11.67 9.44 -11.27
N THR A 23 -12.55 9.83 -12.20
CA THR A 23 -13.90 9.25 -12.32
C THR A 23 -13.88 7.80 -12.83
N ASN A 24 -12.78 7.37 -13.45
CA ASN A 24 -12.66 6.02 -14.03
C ASN A 24 -11.83 5.08 -13.15
N GLY A 25 -11.35 5.55 -12.00
CA GLY A 25 -10.48 4.81 -11.11
C GLY A 25 -9.33 5.67 -10.58
N VAL A 26 -8.83 5.29 -9.41
CA VAL A 26 -7.67 5.90 -8.75
C VAL A 26 -7.04 4.88 -7.80
N ASN A 27 -5.72 4.88 -7.72
CA ASN A 27 -4.96 3.99 -6.85
C ASN A 27 -4.38 4.79 -5.67
N PHE A 28 -4.81 4.46 -4.45
CA PHE A 28 -4.31 5.07 -3.22
C PHE A 28 -3.22 4.23 -2.53
N ALA A 29 -2.94 3.03 -3.03
CA ALA A 29 -2.03 2.10 -2.39
C ALA A 29 -0.58 2.61 -2.44
N SER A 30 0.16 2.31 -1.39
CA SER A 30 1.61 2.49 -1.31
C SER A 30 2.28 1.13 -1.11
N GLY A 31 3.31 0.86 -1.91
CA GLY A 31 4.12 -0.35 -1.75
C GLY A 31 4.77 -0.37 -0.36
N GLY A 32 4.75 -1.54 0.30
CA GLY A 32 5.25 -1.69 1.67
C GLY A 32 4.26 -1.30 2.76
N ALA A 33 3.16 -0.61 2.46
CA ALA A 33 2.19 -0.24 3.51
C ALA A 33 1.59 -1.47 4.21
N GLY A 34 1.43 -1.35 5.52
CA GLY A 34 0.86 -2.36 6.40
C GLY A 34 -0.50 -1.97 6.98
N ALA A 35 -1.18 -2.91 7.64
CA ALA A 35 -2.37 -2.60 8.41
C ALA A 35 -2.00 -1.97 9.77
N LEU A 36 -0.79 -2.25 10.27
CA LEU A 36 -0.24 -1.62 11.47
C LEU A 36 0.39 -0.26 11.13
N VAL A 37 0.20 0.71 12.02
CA VAL A 37 0.73 2.09 11.86
C VAL A 37 2.26 2.12 11.84
N GLY A 38 2.91 1.15 12.50
CA GLY A 38 4.38 1.06 12.58
C GLY A 38 5.06 0.43 11.36
N THR A 39 4.32 -0.21 10.47
CA THR A 39 4.90 -0.98 9.36
C THR A 39 5.61 -0.04 8.38
N TYR A 40 6.94 -0.20 8.29
CA TYR A 40 7.84 0.66 7.51
C TYR A 40 7.59 2.17 7.75
N GLN A 41 7.37 2.55 9.02
CA GLN A 41 7.04 3.91 9.41
C GLN A 41 8.02 4.94 8.80
N GLY A 42 7.46 6.00 8.20
CA GLY A 42 8.23 7.07 7.57
C GLY A 42 8.72 6.78 6.15
N MET A 43 8.59 5.54 5.67
CA MET A 43 8.97 5.16 4.30
C MET A 43 7.78 4.92 3.37
N VAL A 44 6.57 4.82 3.94
CA VAL A 44 5.34 4.47 3.20
C VAL A 44 4.24 5.50 3.46
N ILE A 45 3.25 5.55 2.57
CA ILE A 45 1.97 6.20 2.88
C ILE A 45 1.15 5.17 3.65
N ASP A 46 1.06 5.35 4.96
CA ASP A 46 0.34 4.44 5.84
C ASP A 46 -1.16 4.34 5.51
N LEU A 47 -1.83 3.29 5.98
CA LEU A 47 -3.23 3.02 5.66
C LEU A 47 -4.18 4.18 6.03
N ASN A 48 -3.93 4.89 7.15
CA ASN A 48 -4.76 6.04 7.54
C ASN A 48 -4.57 7.22 6.58
N SER A 49 -3.34 7.45 6.12
CA SER A 49 -3.04 8.45 5.10
C SER A 49 -3.71 8.09 3.76
N GLN A 50 -3.64 6.82 3.33
CA GLN A 50 -4.33 6.34 2.12
C GLN A 50 -5.86 6.56 2.21
N LEU A 51 -6.47 6.24 3.36
CA LEU A 51 -7.90 6.49 3.59
C LEU A 51 -8.24 7.98 3.61
N SER A 52 -7.34 8.82 4.11
CA SER A 52 -7.51 10.27 4.11
C SER A 52 -7.49 10.83 2.69
N TYR A 53 -6.62 10.32 1.81
CA TYR A 53 -6.62 10.68 0.39
C TYR A 53 -7.90 10.23 -0.32
N PHE A 54 -8.39 9.04 -0.03
CA PHE A 54 -9.69 8.57 -0.53
C PHE A 54 -10.84 9.50 -0.15
N LYS A 55 -10.94 9.86 1.14
CA LYS A 55 -11.96 10.80 1.65
C LYS A 55 -11.83 12.19 1.05
N ASN A 56 -10.60 12.67 0.84
CA ASN A 56 -10.36 13.95 0.20
C ASN A 56 -10.83 13.94 -1.26
N LEU A 57 -10.52 12.87 -2.01
CA LEU A 57 -11.00 12.76 -3.39
C LEU A 57 -12.53 12.71 -3.45
N GLU A 58 -13.19 11.98 -2.54
CA GLU A 58 -14.66 11.96 -2.49
C GLU A 58 -15.23 13.38 -2.32
N LYS A 59 -14.64 14.20 -1.43
CA LYS A 59 -15.04 15.60 -1.25
C LYS A 59 -14.83 16.42 -2.52
N GLN A 60 -13.69 16.27 -3.20
CA GLN A 60 -13.40 16.96 -4.47
C GLN A 60 -14.38 16.55 -5.57
N LEU A 61 -14.70 15.26 -5.68
CA LEU A 61 -15.69 14.77 -6.65
C LEU A 61 -17.09 15.29 -6.32
N LYS A 62 -17.48 15.37 -5.04
CA LYS A 62 -18.74 16.02 -4.63
C LYS A 62 -18.80 17.48 -5.05
N GLN A 63 -17.71 18.23 -4.88
CA GLN A 63 -17.64 19.63 -5.32
C GLN A 63 -17.74 19.77 -6.84
N LYS A 64 -17.11 18.86 -7.60
CA LYS A 64 -17.03 18.94 -9.06
C LYS A 64 -18.26 18.38 -9.78
N LEU A 65 -18.83 17.29 -9.27
CA LEU A 65 -19.91 16.53 -9.93
C LEU A 65 -21.27 16.72 -9.23
N GLY A 66 -21.27 17.21 -7.99
CA GLY A 66 -22.42 17.21 -7.10
C GLY A 66 -22.60 15.88 -6.34
N SER A 67 -23.35 15.95 -5.24
CA SER A 67 -23.56 14.82 -4.32
C SER A 67 -24.23 13.62 -4.99
N THR A 68 -25.27 13.84 -5.81
CA THR A 68 -26.04 12.76 -6.45
C THR A 68 -25.18 11.95 -7.43
N LYS A 69 -24.43 12.64 -8.32
CA LYS A 69 -23.56 11.97 -9.29
C LYS A 69 -22.41 11.25 -8.61
N THR A 70 -21.84 11.86 -7.57
CA THR A 70 -20.76 11.22 -6.79
C THR A 70 -21.27 9.96 -6.08
N LYS A 71 -22.45 10.01 -5.44
CA LYS A 71 -23.05 8.82 -4.81
C LYS A 71 -23.26 7.69 -5.81
N ALA A 72 -23.79 8.00 -7.00
CA ALA A 72 -24.00 7.01 -8.06
C ALA A 72 -22.69 6.42 -8.63
N LEU A 73 -21.62 7.22 -8.65
CA LEU A 73 -20.27 6.76 -9.02
C LEU A 73 -19.75 5.74 -8.01
N TYR A 74 -19.76 6.09 -6.71
CA TYR A 74 -19.26 5.24 -5.64
C TYR A 74 -20.10 3.98 -5.42
N SER A 75 -21.41 4.02 -5.72
CA SER A 75 -22.29 2.84 -5.62
C SER A 75 -22.01 1.78 -6.69
N LYS A 76 -21.33 2.16 -7.78
CA LYS A 76 -20.96 1.25 -8.89
C LYS A 76 -19.46 0.93 -8.90
N ALA A 77 -18.69 1.53 -8.01
CA ALA A 77 -17.25 1.35 -7.95
C ALA A 77 -16.88 -0.02 -7.37
N ILE A 78 -15.78 -0.57 -7.87
CA ILE A 78 -15.14 -1.77 -7.32
C ILE A 78 -14.02 -1.30 -6.39
N TYR A 79 -13.98 -1.83 -5.16
CA TYR A 79 -12.96 -1.52 -4.17
C TYR A 79 -12.05 -2.73 -3.99
N ILE A 80 -10.75 -2.52 -4.10
CA ILE A 80 -9.73 -3.56 -3.94
C ILE A 80 -8.79 -3.12 -2.83
N PHE A 81 -8.58 -3.99 -1.86
CA PHE A 81 -7.66 -3.77 -0.74
C PHE A 81 -6.66 -4.92 -0.71
N SER A 82 -5.38 -4.58 -0.60
CA SER A 82 -4.29 -5.53 -0.39
C SER A 82 -3.36 -4.92 0.63
N ILE A 83 -3.51 -5.35 1.89
CA ILE A 83 -2.80 -4.80 3.04
C ILE A 83 -2.56 -5.91 4.06
N GLY A 84 -1.54 -5.77 4.91
CA GLY A 84 -1.26 -6.69 6.01
C GLY A 84 -0.08 -7.63 5.77
N SER A 85 0.20 -8.02 4.53
CA SER A 85 1.37 -8.89 4.22
C SER A 85 2.70 -8.25 4.65
N ASN A 86 2.81 -6.92 4.54
CA ASN A 86 3.99 -6.19 4.95
C ASN A 86 4.16 -6.14 6.48
N ASP A 87 3.09 -6.26 7.27
CA ASP A 87 3.19 -6.32 8.74
C ASP A 87 3.94 -7.57 9.19
N TYR A 88 3.80 -8.66 8.42
CA TYR A 88 4.54 -9.89 8.67
C TYR A 88 5.95 -9.84 8.09
N ALA A 89 6.15 -9.18 6.94
CA ALA A 89 7.44 -9.15 6.27
C ALA A 89 8.44 -8.18 6.91
N GLU A 90 7.96 -7.02 7.37
CA GLU A 90 8.80 -5.93 7.89
C GLU A 90 9.76 -6.39 8.98
N PRO A 91 9.33 -7.10 10.05
CA PRO A 91 10.25 -7.49 11.12
C PRO A 91 11.40 -8.37 10.63
N PHE A 92 11.19 -9.24 9.64
CA PHE A 92 12.26 -10.12 9.13
C PHE A 92 13.21 -9.40 8.17
N LEU A 93 12.73 -8.39 7.46
CA LEU A 93 13.50 -7.63 6.47
C LEU A 93 14.24 -6.43 7.06
N THR A 94 13.78 -5.91 8.20
CA THR A 94 14.39 -4.77 8.89
C THR A 94 15.25 -5.19 10.09
N THR A 95 15.10 -6.42 10.60
CA THR A 95 15.95 -6.93 11.69
C THR A 95 17.37 -7.24 11.18
N PRO A 96 18.43 -6.76 11.85
CA PRO A 96 19.83 -6.91 11.42
C PRO A 96 20.36 -8.36 11.37
N LEU A 97 19.60 -9.36 11.81
CA LEU A 97 19.95 -10.78 11.71
C LEU A 97 20.04 -11.26 10.25
N TYR A 98 19.34 -10.64 9.31
CA TYR A 98 19.41 -11.02 7.89
C TYR A 98 20.55 -10.35 7.12
N PHE A 99 21.03 -9.19 7.57
CA PHE A 99 22.18 -8.49 6.97
C PHE A 99 23.54 -8.93 7.54
N SER A 100 23.55 -9.85 8.52
CA SER A 100 24.77 -10.34 9.19
C SER A 100 25.06 -11.82 8.93
N THR A 101 24.70 -12.34 7.75
CA THR A 101 25.39 -13.50 7.16
C THR A 101 26.26 -12.94 6.02
N THR A 102 27.57 -12.76 6.15
CA THR A 102 28.61 -13.59 6.75
C THR A 102 29.82 -12.73 7.17
N PRO A 103 30.44 -12.95 8.34
CA PRO A 103 31.88 -12.83 8.46
C PRO A 103 32.50 -14.20 8.18
N GLU A 104 33.37 -14.24 7.17
CA GLU A 104 34.36 -15.30 7.02
C GLU A 104 35.05 -15.60 8.37
N ASN A 105 35.19 -16.89 8.68
CA ASN A 105 35.99 -17.47 9.76
C ASN A 105 35.62 -17.12 11.22
N SER A 106 34.98 -18.07 11.91
CA SER A 106 35.30 -18.33 13.32
C SER A 106 34.90 -19.75 13.76
N THR A 107 35.91 -20.61 13.85
CA THR A 107 35.92 -21.83 14.68
C THR A 107 35.82 -21.46 16.16
N LEU A 108 34.67 -21.69 16.80
CA LEU A 108 34.46 -21.90 18.25
C LEU A 108 33.11 -22.65 18.35
N GLY A 109 32.98 -23.92 18.75
CA GLY A 109 33.40 -24.51 20.01
C GLY A 109 32.18 -25.17 20.66
N TRP A 110 32.06 -26.49 20.51
CA TRP A 110 31.41 -27.47 21.40
C TRP A 110 29.93 -27.27 21.85
N LEU A 111 29.03 -28.12 21.34
CA LEU A 111 28.15 -28.95 22.18
C LEU A 111 27.49 -30.07 21.35
N LEU A 112 27.82 -31.33 21.65
CA LEU A 112 26.83 -32.42 21.58
C LEU A 112 27.27 -33.55 22.51
N ALA A 113 26.46 -33.73 23.54
CA ALA A 113 26.49 -34.88 24.42
C ALA A 113 25.85 -36.07 23.69
N THR A 114 26.64 -37.12 23.48
CA THR A 114 26.38 -38.53 23.80
C THR A 114 27.71 -39.27 23.78
#